data_AF-A0AAZ3RRY2-F1
#
_entry.id   AF-A0AAZ3RRY2-F1
#
_cell.length_a   1.000
_cell.length_b   1.000
_cell.length_c   1.000
_cell.angle_alpha   90.00
_cell.angle_beta   90.00
_cell.angle_gamma   90.00
#
_symmetry.space_group_name_H-M   'P 1'
#
loop_
_entity.id
_entity.type
_entity.pdbx_description
1 polymer ?
#
loop_
_entity_poly.entity_id
_entity_poly.type
_entity_poly.pdbx_seq_one_letter_code
_entity_poly.pdbx_strand_id
1 'polypeptide(L)' 'MFRIASNNNIDEYADSHHLKKLEGRRLDFDYKKKRQGKVTDDEIKQALEKFDDTKEIAELSMFNLLESD' A
#
# COMPACT_ATOMS: atom_id res chain seq x y z
N MET A 1 21.94 0.25 -31.72
CA MET A 1 21.38 1.06 -30.62
C MET A 1 19.95 0.60 -30.36
N PHE A 2 19.74 -0.22 -29.34
CA PHE A 2 18.39 -0.59 -28.90
C PHE A 2 17.85 0.56 -28.05
N ARG A 3 16.81 1.23 -28.55
CA ARG A 3 16.05 2.23 -27.79
C ARG A 3 15.06 1.46 -26.93
N ILE A 4 15.35 1.34 -25.63
CA ILE A 4 14.41 0.82 -24.65
C ILE A 4 13.28 1.85 -24.56
N ALA A 5 12.07 1.42 -24.92
CA ALA A 5 10.85 2.18 -24.70
C ALA A 5 10.68 2.40 -23.19
N SER A 6 10.34 3.64 -22.81
CA SER A 6 10.09 4.09 -21.45
C SER A 6 9.32 3.07 -20.61
N ASN A 7 9.83 2.79 -19.40
CA ASN A 7 9.22 1.92 -18.39
C ASN A 7 7.93 2.49 -17.76
N ASN A 8 7.31 3.52 -18.34
CA ASN A 8 6.21 4.27 -17.73
C ASN A 8 4.94 3.42 -17.48
N ASN A 9 4.79 2.27 -18.14
CA ASN A 9 3.61 1.42 -17.94
C ASN A 9 3.77 0.39 -16.80
N ILE A 10 4.98 0.12 -16.31
CA ILE A 10 5.19 -0.87 -15.25
C ILE A 10 5.03 -0.22 -13.87
N ASP A 11 5.53 1.01 -13.75
CA ASP A 11 5.50 1.79 -12.51
C ASP A 11 4.08 2.32 -12.20
N GLU A 12 3.32 2.75 -13.22
CA GLU A 12 1.91 3.14 -13.06
C GLU A 12 1.02 1.96 -12.60
N TYR A 13 1.29 0.75 -13.09
CA TYR A 13 0.64 -0.46 -12.62
C TYR A 13 1.04 -0.79 -11.18
N ALA A 14 2.31 -0.65 -10.82
CA ALA A 14 2.80 -0.88 -9.46
C ALA A 14 2.12 0.07 -8.46
N ASP A 15 2.02 1.37 -8.76
CA ASP A 15 1.31 2.34 -7.92
C ASP A 15 -0.17 2.00 -7.75
N SER A 16 -0.86 1.68 -8.84
CA SER A 16 -2.26 1.22 -8.78
C SER A 16 -2.43 -0.03 -7.91
N HIS A 17 -1.49 -0.98 -8.01
CA HIS A 17 -1.47 -2.19 -7.18
C HIS A 17 -1.19 -1.88 -5.70
N HIS A 18 -0.28 -0.95 -5.40
CA HIS A 18 0.02 -0.51 -4.03
C HIS A 18 -1.18 0.20 -3.39
N LEU A 19 -1.84 1.10 -4.12
CA LEU A 19 -3.03 1.83 -3.65
C LEU A 19 -4.20 0.87 -3.36
N LYS A 20 -4.47 -0.09 -4.26
CA LYS A 20 -5.51 -1.10 -4.04
C LYS A 20 -5.22 -1.99 -2.83
N LYS A 21 -3.95 -2.34 -2.62
CA LYS A 21 -3.51 -3.11 -1.45
C LYS A 21 -3.65 -2.30 -0.17
N LEU A 22 -3.30 -1.01 -0.19
CA LEU A 22 -3.45 -0.07 0.92
C LEU A 22 -4.91 0.07 1.34
N GLU A 23 -5.82 0.22 0.38
CA GLU A 23 -7.27 0.28 0.65
C GLU A 23 -7.77 -0.99 1.35
N GLY A 24 -7.34 -2.17 0.89
CA GLY A 24 -7.66 -3.44 1.53
C GLY A 24 -7.17 -3.54 2.98
N ARG A 25 -5.94 -3.05 3.26
CA ARG A 25 -5.39 -3.01 4.63
C ARG A 25 -6.16 -2.07 5.54
N ARG A 26 -6.55 -0.89 5.04
CA ARG A 26 -7.38 0.07 5.79
C ARG A 26 -8.70 -0.55 6.21
N LEU A 27 -9.38 -1.21 5.27
CA LEU A 27 -10.67 -1.87 5.54
C LEU A 27 -10.56 -3.00 6.57
N ASP A 28 -9.49 -3.81 6.51
CA ASP A 28 -9.22 -4.87 7.50
C ASP A 28 -8.99 -4.28 8.91
N PHE A 29 -8.17 -3.24 9.00
CA PHE A 29 -7.92 -2.54 10.27
C PHE A 29 -9.21 -1.93 10.84
N ASP A 30 -9.97 -1.20 10.04
CA ASP A 30 -11.25 -0.60 10.45
C ASP A 30 -12.25 -1.65 10.92
N TYR A 31 -12.34 -2.78 10.21
CA TYR A 31 -13.19 -3.90 10.58
C TYR A 31 -12.80 -4.49 11.94
N LYS A 32 -11.51 -4.76 12.15
CA LYS A 32 -10.99 -5.33 13.41
C LYS A 32 -11.17 -4.36 14.58
N LYS A 33 -10.89 -3.07 14.36
CA LYS A 33 -11.10 -2.01 15.35
C LYS A 33 -12.57 -1.87 15.75
N LYS A 34 -13.50 -1.95 14.79
CA LYS A 34 -14.95 -1.96 15.07
C LYS A 34 -15.43 -3.20 15.84
N ARG A 35 -14.65 -4.29 15.82
CA ARG A 35 -14.94 -5.55 16.52
C ARG A 35 -14.07 -5.76 17.76
N GLN A 36 -13.53 -4.68 18.33
CA GLN A 36 -12.82 -4.72 19.60
C GLN A 36 -13.67 -5.41 20.67
N GLY A 37 -13.10 -6.42 21.33
CA GLY A 37 -13.80 -7.33 22.25
C GLY A 37 -14.15 -8.71 21.66
N LYS A 38 -14.13 -8.87 20.33
CA LYS A 38 -14.16 -10.19 19.65
C LYS A 38 -12.86 -10.51 18.91
N VAL A 39 -12.11 -9.47 18.56
CA VAL A 39 -10.78 -9.54 17.96
C VAL A 39 -9.78 -9.16 19.03
N THR A 40 -8.66 -9.87 19.09
CA THR A 40 -7.61 -9.61 20.08
C THR A 40 -6.86 -8.31 19.77
N ASP A 41 -6.30 -7.68 20.79
CA ASP A 41 -5.52 -6.46 20.61
C ASP A 41 -4.28 -6.70 19.73
N ASP A 42 -3.68 -7.90 19.80
CA ASP A 42 -2.56 -8.29 18.93
C ASP A 42 -2.97 -8.36 17.45
N GLU A 43 -4.16 -8.86 17.13
CA GLU A 43 -4.66 -8.91 15.75
C GLU A 43 -4.99 -7.51 15.20
N ILE A 44 -5.47 -6.61 16.06
CA ILE A 44 -5.70 -5.20 15.70
C ILE A 44 -4.35 -4.52 15.46
N LYS A 45 -3.36 -4.75 16.33
CA LYS A 45 -2.02 -4.20 16.20
C LYS A 45 -1.32 -4.69 14.94
N GLN A 46 -1.38 -5.99 14.64
CA GLN A 46 -0.84 -6.54 13.39
C GLN A 46 -1.53 -5.98 12.14
N ALA A 47 -2.83 -5.70 12.20
CA ALA A 47 -3.54 -5.08 11.09
C ALA A 47 -3.09 -3.63 10.87
N LEU A 48 -2.81 -2.90 11.95
CA LEU A 48 -2.24 -1.56 11.91
C LEU A 48 -0.82 -1.57 11.32
N GLU A 49 0.07 -2.43 11.82
CA GLU A 49 1.44 -2.56 11.29
C GLU A 49 1.43 -2.85 9.78
N LYS A 50 0.61 -3.82 9.35
CA LYS A 50 0.46 -4.15 7.91
C LYS A 50 -0.11 -3.00 7.07
N PHE A 51 -0.94 -2.15 7.66
CA PHE A 51 -1.46 -0.96 7.00
C PHE A 51 -0.36 0.08 6.85
N ASP A 52 0.38 0.38 7.91
CA ASP A 52 1.49 1.35 7.89
C ASP A 52 2.60 0.91 6.93
N ASP A 53 3.00 -0.37 6.93
CA ASP A 53 3.98 -0.92 5.99
C ASP A 53 3.55 -0.71 4.52
N THR A 54 2.26 -0.94 4.24
CA THR A 54 1.75 -0.81 2.86
C THR A 54 1.63 0.66 2.47
N LYS A 55 1.37 1.55 3.44
CA LYS A 55 1.29 2.98 3.24
C LYS A 55 2.67 3.55 2.90
N GLU A 56 3.70 3.19 3.66
CA GLU A 56 5.08 3.61 3.39
C GLU A 56 5.55 3.20 1.99
N ILE A 57 5.27 1.95 1.58
CA ILE A 57 5.62 1.47 0.24
C ILE A 57 4.87 2.27 -0.85
N ALA A 58 3.59 2.56 -0.65
CA ALA A 58 2.82 3.36 -1.60
C ALA A 58 3.34 4.80 -1.68
N GLU A 59 3.67 5.42 -0.54
CA GLU A 59 4.22 6.78 -0.48
C GLU A 59 5.60 6.86 -1.15
N LEU A 60 6.47 5.88 -0.91
CA LEU A 60 7.79 5.79 -1.56
C LEU A 60 7.68 5.58 -3.07
N SER A 61 6.76 4.73 -3.51
CA SER A 61 6.53 4.46 -4.94
C SER A 61 6.04 5.72 -5.66
N MET A 62 5.07 6.43 -5.08
CA MET A 62 4.57 7.71 -5.61
C MET A 62 5.62 8.81 -5.57
N PHE A 63 6.47 8.86 -4.54
CA PHE A 63 7.56 9.83 -4.45
C PHE A 63 8.60 9.61 -5.57
N ASN A 64 9.01 8.36 -5.80
CA ASN A 64 9.94 8.02 -6.88
C ASN A 64 9.36 8.35 -8.27
N LEU A 65 8.04 8.18 -8.46
CA LEU A 65 7.37 8.58 -9.71
C LEU A 65 7.46 10.10 -9.92
N LEU A 66 7.23 10.89 -8.87
CA LEU A 66 7.24 12.36 -8.94
C LEU A 66 8.65 12.97 -9.05
N GLU A 67 9.69 12.33 -8.51
CA GLU A 67 11.09 12.77 -8.70
C GLU A 67 11.67 12.37 -10.06
N SER A 68 11.09 11.38 -10.73
CA SER A 68 11.60 10.85 -12.01
C SER A 68 11.04 11.55 -13.25
N ASP A 69 10.10 12.51 -13.09
CA ASP A 69 9.43 13.28 -14.15
C ASP A 69 10.01 14.72 -14.24
#